data_AF-A0A1G2UXX5-F1
#
_entry.id   AF-A0A1G2UXX5-F1
#
_cell.length_a   1.000
_cell.length_b   1.000
_cell.length_c   1.000
_cell.angle_alpha   90.00
_cell.angle_beta   90.00
_cell.angle_gamma   90.00
#
_symmetry.space_group_name_H-M   'P 1'
#
loop_
_entity.id
_entity.type
_entity.pdbx_description
1 polymer ?
#
loop_
_entity_poly.entity_id
_entity_poly.type
_entity_poly.pdbx_seq_one_letter_code
_entity_poly.pdbx_strand_id
1 'polypeptide(L)'
;MENEKSIIKYFLGNIFEAKSHYTGWKMICHARSIGVVSKEMAERYVAIQKQAGSFFTLTDRAFLISFIMLICHVFDKRSDSMSLEKVDKTLYNKFFNDNKKVIEALKKARDNIFAHRNIQIDPKEIIIPSIDDLNSFFFNLEKLYNELSSKIDNSSAWFDNVENIKREIELVYMNLDRGEVIRRKEIDIEWMWEKDSNKISDNI
;
A
#
# COMPACT_ATOMS: atom_id res chain seq x y z
N MET A 1 16.24 -12.85 26.24
CA MET A 1 16.33 -13.78 25.10
C MET A 1 14.99 -14.27 24.57
N GLU A 2 14.17 -15.00 25.33
CA GLU A 2 12.91 -15.55 24.78
C GLU A 2 11.86 -14.48 24.45
N ASN A 3 11.75 -13.45 25.29
CA ASN A 3 10.91 -12.28 25.03
C ASN A 3 11.38 -11.49 23.79
N GLU A 4 12.69 -11.31 23.61
CA GLU A 4 13.27 -10.60 22.45
C GLU A 4 13.02 -11.36 21.15
N LYS A 5 13.17 -12.70 21.15
CA LYS A 5 12.80 -13.57 20.02
C LYS A 5 11.34 -13.41 19.63
N SER A 6 10.45 -13.38 20.63
CA SER A 6 9.01 -13.16 20.40
C SER A 6 8.74 -11.81 19.75
N ILE A 7 9.40 -10.74 20.23
CA ILE A 7 9.28 -9.39 19.68
C ILE A 7 9.76 -9.33 18.22
N ILE A 8 10.93 -9.91 17.91
CA ILE A 8 11.44 -9.97 16.53
C ILE A 8 10.48 -10.72 15.61
N LYS A 9 10.03 -11.91 16.03
CA LYS A 9 9.06 -12.69 15.24
C LYS A 9 7.75 -11.94 15.03
N TYR A 10 7.27 -11.23 16.04
CA TYR A 10 6.08 -10.39 15.93
C TYR A 10 6.27 -9.26 14.90
N PHE A 11 7.39 -8.53 14.97
CA PHE A 11 7.63 -7.41 14.06
C PHE A 11 8.04 -7.82 12.66
N LEU A 12 8.53 -9.06 12.45
CA LEU A 12 8.73 -9.60 11.10
C LEU A 12 7.45 -9.52 10.27
N GLY A 13 6.34 -10.03 10.81
CA GLY A 13 5.04 -10.00 10.15
C GLY A 13 4.54 -8.58 9.92
N ASN A 14 4.62 -7.72 10.94
CA ASN A 14 4.17 -6.34 10.85
C ASN A 14 4.94 -5.53 9.80
N ILE A 15 6.27 -5.66 9.76
CA ILE A 15 7.10 -4.94 8.78
C ILE A 15 6.84 -5.47 7.37
N PHE A 16 6.72 -6.80 7.22
CA PHE A 16 6.38 -7.44 5.95
C PHE A 16 5.04 -6.93 5.42
N GLU A 17 3.99 -6.98 6.23
CA GLU A 17 2.67 -6.50 5.84
C GLU A 17 2.69 -4.99 5.58
N ALA A 18 3.38 -4.19 6.40
CA ALA A 18 3.48 -2.75 6.18
C ALA A 18 4.11 -2.41 4.83
N LYS A 19 5.24 -3.06 4.47
CA LYS A 19 5.93 -2.87 3.19
C LYS A 19 5.03 -3.30 2.02
N SER A 20 4.22 -4.34 2.23
CA SER A 20 3.24 -4.82 1.25
C SER A 20 2.18 -3.77 0.94
N HIS A 21 1.53 -3.26 1.99
CA HIS A 21 0.48 -2.25 1.86
C HIS A 21 1.03 -0.93 1.32
N TYR A 22 2.22 -0.51 1.75
CA TYR A 22 2.92 0.64 1.19
C TYR A 22 3.19 0.47 -0.32
N THR A 23 3.67 -0.71 -0.73
CA THR A 23 3.90 -1.00 -2.15
C THR A 23 2.61 -0.92 -2.94
N GLY A 24 1.54 -1.53 -2.45
CA GLY A 24 0.25 -1.49 -3.13
C GLY A 24 -0.32 -0.07 -3.25
N TRP A 25 -0.25 0.70 -2.17
CA TRP A 25 -0.64 2.11 -2.15
C TRP A 25 0.16 2.92 -3.17
N LYS A 26 1.50 2.83 -3.11
CA LYS A 26 2.43 3.51 -4.02
C LYS A 26 2.08 3.21 -5.48
N MET A 27 1.78 1.96 -5.81
CA MET A 27 1.44 1.60 -7.18
C MET A 27 0.12 2.18 -7.66
N ILE A 28 -0.93 2.15 -6.82
CA ILE A 28 -2.22 2.72 -7.19
C ILE A 28 -2.10 4.24 -7.40
N CYS A 29 -1.37 4.94 -6.52
CA CYS A 29 -1.12 6.38 -6.66
C CYS A 29 -0.27 6.71 -7.89
N HIS A 30 0.83 5.99 -8.10
CA HIS A 30 1.80 6.31 -9.16
C HIS A 30 1.45 5.74 -10.54
N ALA A 31 0.47 4.85 -10.65
CA ALA A 31 -0.06 4.40 -11.93
C ALA A 31 -0.52 5.56 -12.84
N ARG A 32 -0.81 6.73 -12.25
CA ARG A 32 -1.24 7.95 -12.98
C ARG A 32 -0.07 8.84 -13.43
N SER A 33 1.16 8.54 -13.05
CA SER A 33 2.31 9.43 -13.24
C SER A 33 3.12 9.09 -14.49
N ILE A 34 3.20 10.03 -15.43
CA ILE A 34 3.93 9.91 -16.71
C ILE A 34 5.47 9.80 -16.50
N GLY A 35 5.97 10.04 -15.28
CA GLY A 35 7.38 9.82 -14.91
C GLY A 35 7.68 8.42 -14.35
N VAL A 36 6.66 7.59 -14.12
CA VAL A 36 6.81 6.23 -13.56
C VAL A 36 6.45 5.17 -14.60
N VAL A 37 5.40 5.41 -15.38
CA VAL A 37 4.97 4.55 -16.49
C VAL A 37 4.91 5.37 -17.78
N SER A 38 4.84 4.70 -18.94
CA SER A 38 4.66 5.39 -20.20
C SER A 38 3.36 6.21 -20.20
N LYS A 39 3.30 7.28 -21.00
CA LYS A 39 2.11 8.13 -21.11
C LYS A 39 0.85 7.32 -21.45
N GLU A 40 0.95 6.40 -22.41
CA GLU A 40 -0.15 5.53 -22.82
C GLU A 40 -0.63 4.64 -21.66
N MET A 41 0.30 4.07 -20.89
CA MET A 41 -0.06 3.27 -19.71
C MET A 41 -0.71 4.12 -18.62
N ALA A 42 -0.19 5.33 -18.36
CA ALA A 42 -0.77 6.24 -17.38
C ALA A 42 -2.21 6.61 -17.74
N GLU A 43 -2.46 6.97 -19.01
CA GLU A 43 -3.80 7.30 -19.50
C GLU A 43 -4.76 6.10 -19.38
N ARG A 44 -4.29 4.90 -19.73
CA ARG A 44 -5.06 3.66 -19.58
C ARG A 44 -5.40 3.35 -18.13
N TYR A 45 -4.43 3.43 -17.22
CA TYR A 45 -4.67 3.21 -15.80
C TYR A 45 -5.63 4.24 -15.21
N VAL A 46 -5.51 5.52 -15.58
CA VAL A 46 -6.47 6.56 -15.18
C VAL A 46 -7.88 6.22 -15.65
N ALA A 47 -8.05 5.75 -16.89
CA ALA A 47 -9.35 5.35 -17.41
C ALA A 47 -9.96 4.17 -16.63
N ILE A 48 -9.17 3.12 -16.38
CA ILE A 48 -9.59 1.95 -15.59
C ILE A 48 -9.98 2.36 -14.17
N GLN A 49 -9.18 3.22 -13.53
CA GLN A 49 -9.47 3.68 -12.18
C GLN A 49 -10.72 4.55 -12.12
N LYS A 50 -10.98 5.38 -13.13
CA LYS A 50 -12.21 6.18 -13.19
C LYS A 50 -13.44 5.29 -13.28
N GLN A 51 -13.36 4.20 -14.04
CA GLN A 51 -14.44 3.23 -14.18
C GLN A 51 -14.69 2.46 -12.87
N ALA A 52 -13.63 1.90 -12.28
CA ALA A 52 -13.71 1.19 -11.01
C ALA A 52 -13.44 2.13 -9.81
N GLY A 53 -13.99 3.35 -9.87
CA GLY A 53 -13.65 4.44 -8.95
C GLY A 53 -13.83 4.09 -7.48
N SER A 54 -14.94 3.45 -7.11
CA SER A 54 -15.20 3.03 -5.73
C SER A 54 -14.19 1.99 -5.24
N PHE A 55 -13.87 0.99 -6.08
CA PHE A 55 -12.88 -0.03 -5.75
C PHE A 55 -11.51 0.59 -5.50
N PHE A 56 -10.99 1.38 -6.43
CA PHE A 56 -9.66 1.97 -6.26
C PHE A 56 -9.60 2.98 -5.11
N THR A 57 -10.66 3.77 -4.89
CA THR A 57 -10.70 4.71 -3.76
C THR A 57 -10.69 3.99 -2.41
N LEU A 58 -11.44 2.88 -2.29
CA LEU A 58 -11.47 2.08 -1.07
C LEU A 58 -10.16 1.33 -0.86
N THR A 59 -9.62 0.71 -1.90
CA THR A 59 -8.36 -0.04 -1.84
C THR A 59 -7.17 0.88 -1.51
N ASP A 60 -7.08 2.05 -2.16
CA ASP A 60 -6.07 3.08 -1.88
C ASP A 60 -6.09 3.48 -0.40
N ARG A 61 -7.28 3.82 0.13
CA ARG A 61 -7.46 4.16 1.55
C ARG A 61 -7.12 3.00 2.47
N ALA A 62 -7.56 1.79 2.15
CA ALA A 62 -7.28 0.62 2.98
C ALA A 62 -5.77 0.35 3.08
N PHE A 63 -5.06 0.39 1.95
CA PHE A 63 -3.61 0.24 1.93
C PHE A 63 -2.89 1.35 2.70
N LEU A 64 -3.31 2.60 2.51
CA LEU A 64 -2.78 3.76 3.24
C LEU A 64 -2.90 3.58 4.75
N ILE A 65 -4.11 3.27 5.23
CA ILE A 65 -4.40 3.10 6.66
C ILE A 65 -3.60 1.92 7.23
N SER A 66 -3.63 0.77 6.56
CA SER A 66 -2.93 -0.43 7.03
C SER A 66 -1.43 -0.22 7.16
N PHE A 67 -0.77 0.37 6.16
CA PHE A 67 0.67 0.58 6.26
C PHE A 67 1.01 1.57 7.39
N ILE A 68 0.25 2.66 7.52
CA ILE A 68 0.52 3.69 8.55
C ILE A 68 0.37 3.08 9.93
N MET A 69 -0.70 2.29 10.16
CA MET A 69 -0.96 1.65 11.44
C MET A 69 0.14 0.68 11.82
N LEU A 70 0.51 -0.23 10.91
CA LEU A 70 1.54 -1.24 11.16
C LEU A 70 2.91 -0.61 11.44
N ILE A 71 3.30 0.44 10.69
CA ILE A 71 4.56 1.16 10.94
C ILE A 71 4.51 1.93 12.26
N CYS A 72 3.42 2.64 12.55
CA CYS A 72 3.33 3.40 13.79
C CYS A 72 3.38 2.50 15.03
N HIS A 73 2.89 1.26 14.92
CA HIS A 73 2.94 0.27 16.00
C HIS A 73 4.38 -0.09 16.41
N VAL A 74 5.32 -0.12 15.46
CA VAL A 74 6.76 -0.34 15.73
C VAL A 74 7.33 0.69 16.70
N PHE A 75 6.79 1.91 16.68
CA PHE A 75 7.27 3.05 17.47
C PHE A 75 6.29 3.49 18.55
N ASP A 76 5.41 2.59 18.99
CA ASP A 76 4.53 2.85 20.13
C ASP A 76 5.36 2.88 21.42
N LYS A 77 5.07 3.87 22.28
CA LYS A 77 5.79 4.14 23.53
C LYS A 77 5.05 3.62 24.75
N ARG A 78 3.89 2.99 24.56
CA ARG A 78 3.13 2.40 25.66
C ARG A 78 3.97 1.33 26.36
N SER A 79 3.92 1.32 27.69
CA SER A 79 4.68 0.36 28.50
C SER A 79 4.25 -1.09 28.25
N ASP A 80 2.98 -1.30 27.91
CA ASP A 80 2.35 -2.60 27.65
C ASP A 80 2.42 -3.06 26.19
N SER A 81 2.88 -2.24 25.24
CA SER A 81 3.00 -2.64 23.84
C SER A 81 4.30 -3.40 23.54
N MET A 82 4.32 -4.25 22.53
CA MET A 82 5.58 -4.73 21.94
C MET A 82 6.28 -3.56 21.24
N SER A 83 7.61 -3.52 21.30
CA SER A 83 8.41 -2.48 20.63
C SER A 83 9.80 -3.01 20.34
N LEU A 84 10.37 -2.63 19.18
CA LEU A 84 11.77 -2.93 18.86
C LEU A 84 12.75 -2.25 19.82
N GLU A 85 12.34 -1.19 20.51
CA GLU A 85 13.14 -0.55 21.57
C GLU A 85 13.46 -1.52 22.71
N LYS A 86 12.54 -2.45 23.00
CA LYS A 86 12.71 -3.46 24.06
C LYS A 86 13.74 -4.53 23.70
N VAL A 87 14.17 -4.60 22.44
CA VAL A 87 15.23 -5.51 21.97
C VAL A 87 16.60 -4.86 22.10
N ASP A 88 16.78 -3.68 21.51
CA ASP A 88 18.00 -2.89 21.65
C ASP A 88 17.66 -1.40 21.58
N LYS A 89 17.63 -0.78 22.75
CA LYS A 89 17.30 0.63 22.91
C LYS A 89 18.26 1.55 22.17
N THR A 90 19.54 1.20 22.08
CA THR A 90 20.56 2.06 21.46
C THR A 90 20.39 2.09 19.95
N LEU A 91 20.29 0.90 19.33
CA LEU A 91 20.05 0.81 17.88
C LEU A 91 18.70 1.42 17.49
N TYR A 92 17.65 1.13 18.27
CA TYR A 92 16.33 1.71 18.05
C TYR A 92 16.37 3.24 18.10
N ASN A 93 16.99 3.84 19.12
CA ASN A 93 17.03 5.30 19.24
C ASN A 93 17.85 5.96 18.13
N LYS A 94 18.95 5.32 17.68
CA LYS A 94 19.70 5.78 16.52
C LYS A 94 18.80 5.81 15.29
N PHE A 95 18.16 4.69 14.95
CA PHE A 95 17.22 4.61 13.84
C PHE A 95 16.09 5.64 13.95
N PHE A 96 15.49 5.78 15.14
CA PHE A 96 14.39 6.71 15.38
C PHE A 96 14.81 8.14 15.11
N ASN A 97 16.01 8.55 15.56
CA ASN A 97 16.53 9.89 15.34
C ASN A 97 16.85 10.14 13.86
N ASP A 98 17.49 9.18 13.19
CA ASP A 98 17.85 9.28 11.77
C ASP A 98 16.61 9.39 10.87
N ASN A 99 15.48 8.80 11.28
CA ASN A 99 14.23 8.78 10.52
C ASN A 99 13.12 9.62 11.16
N LYS A 100 13.45 10.50 12.11
CA LYS A 100 12.48 11.19 12.98
C LYS A 100 11.40 11.93 12.19
N LYS A 101 11.78 12.66 11.16
CA LYS A 101 10.85 13.43 10.32
C LYS A 101 9.77 12.54 9.68
N VAL A 102 10.17 11.40 9.14
CA VAL A 102 9.26 10.44 8.50
C VAL A 102 8.34 9.82 9.56
N ILE A 103 8.89 9.39 10.69
CA ILE A 103 8.12 8.77 11.77
C ILE A 103 7.08 9.75 12.33
N GLU A 104 7.45 11.00 12.58
CA GLU A 104 6.54 12.03 13.09
C GLU A 104 5.43 12.38 12.09
N ALA A 105 5.78 12.47 10.80
CA ALA A 105 4.79 12.68 9.75
C ALA A 105 3.80 11.51 9.65
N LEU A 106 4.26 10.26 9.73
CA LEU A 106 3.40 9.07 9.72
C LEU A 106 2.50 9.00 10.97
N LYS A 107 3.02 9.37 12.15
CA LYS A 107 2.21 9.47 13.38
C LYS A 107 1.13 10.54 13.25
N LYS A 108 1.46 11.71 12.69
CA LYS A 108 0.48 12.75 12.41
C LYS A 108 -0.58 12.28 11.40
N ALA A 109 -0.16 11.60 10.34
CA ALA A 109 -1.08 11.02 9.37
C ALA A 109 -2.03 10.00 10.00
N ARG A 110 -1.53 9.11 10.86
CA ARG A 110 -2.34 8.21 11.68
C ARG A 110 -3.36 8.98 12.50
N ASP A 111 -2.90 9.96 13.29
CA ASP A 111 -3.77 10.71 14.20
C ASP A 111 -4.86 11.44 13.43
N ASN A 112 -4.55 12.00 12.26
CA ASN A 112 -5.53 12.59 11.35
C ASN A 112 -6.55 11.54 10.86
N ILE A 113 -6.10 10.41 10.30
CA ILE A 113 -6.96 9.32 9.82
C ILE A 113 -8.02 8.90 10.87
N PHE A 114 -7.63 8.81 12.15
CA PHE A 114 -8.53 8.38 13.23
C PHE A 114 -9.27 9.53 13.92
N ALA A 115 -8.72 10.74 13.96
CA ALA A 115 -9.43 11.94 14.41
C ALA A 115 -10.61 12.29 13.47
N HIS A 116 -10.49 11.95 12.18
CA HIS A 116 -11.53 12.18 11.16
C HIS A 116 -12.72 11.21 11.22
N ARG A 117 -12.83 10.37 12.28
CA ARG A 117 -14.14 9.84 12.69
C ARG A 117 -15.05 10.93 13.26
N ASN A 118 -14.52 12.11 13.59
CA ASN A 118 -15.28 13.35 13.78
C ASN A 118 -15.39 14.10 12.45
N ILE A 119 -16.63 14.37 12.03
CA ILE A 119 -17.15 14.74 10.70
C ILE A 119 -16.57 16.02 10.04
N GLN A 120 -15.60 16.72 10.64
CA GLN A 120 -15.30 18.13 10.31
C GLN A 120 -13.95 18.43 9.65
N ILE A 121 -13.13 17.46 9.27
CA ILE A 121 -11.80 17.75 8.67
C ILE A 121 -11.68 17.13 7.28
N ASP A 122 -11.22 17.94 6.32
CA ASP A 122 -11.08 17.61 4.90
C ASP A 122 -9.96 16.56 4.70
N PRO A 123 -10.21 15.43 4.01
CA PRO A 123 -9.21 14.42 3.66
C PRO A 123 -7.93 14.95 3.00
N LYS A 124 -7.95 16.17 2.48
CA LYS A 124 -6.78 16.89 1.91
C LYS A 124 -5.68 17.24 2.94
N GLU A 125 -5.92 17.08 4.24
CA GLU A 125 -4.94 17.40 5.30
C GLU A 125 -4.01 16.24 5.70
N ILE A 126 -4.18 15.04 5.14
CA ILE A 126 -3.28 13.91 5.42
C ILE A 126 -1.98 14.10 4.61
N ILE A 127 -0.99 14.72 5.24
CA ILE A 127 0.35 14.90 4.67
C ILE A 127 1.14 13.60 4.88
N ILE A 128 1.41 12.90 3.77
CA ILE A 128 2.26 11.71 3.73
C ILE A 128 3.67 12.11 3.27
N PRO A 129 4.75 11.53 3.84
CA PRO A 129 6.11 11.76 3.35
C PRO A 129 6.27 11.41 1.87
N SER A 130 7.30 11.95 1.23
CA SER A 130 7.57 11.65 -0.17
C SER A 130 7.88 10.15 -0.37
N ILE A 131 7.68 9.65 -1.58
CA ILE A 131 8.04 8.27 -1.92
C ILE A 131 9.52 7.98 -1.69
N ASP A 132 10.40 8.95 -1.95
CA ASP A 132 11.84 8.76 -1.76
C ASP A 132 12.19 8.66 -0.27
N ASP A 133 11.54 9.47 0.57
CA ASP A 133 11.65 9.38 2.02
C ASP A 133 11.12 8.03 2.53
N LEU A 134 9.98 7.57 2.02
CA LEU A 134 9.38 6.29 2.42
C LEU A 134 10.20 5.08 1.95
N ASN A 135 10.74 5.10 0.73
CA ASN A 135 11.64 4.04 0.25
C ASN A 135 12.90 3.97 1.13
N SER A 136 13.50 5.13 1.43
CA SER A 136 14.68 5.22 2.29
C SER A 136 14.38 4.73 3.70
N PHE A 137 13.22 5.10 4.24
CA PHE A 137 12.74 4.66 5.54
C PHE A 137 12.59 3.13 5.61
N PHE A 138 11.90 2.51 4.64
CA PHE A 138 11.72 1.06 4.62
C PHE A 138 13.05 0.31 4.46
N PHE A 139 13.97 0.83 3.65
CA PHE A 139 15.31 0.28 3.54
C PHE A 139 16.09 0.33 4.87
N ASN A 140 16.01 1.47 5.57
CA ASN A 140 16.63 1.60 6.89
C ASN A 140 15.94 0.72 7.94
N LEU A 141 14.63 0.52 7.86
CA LEU A 141 13.86 -0.31 8.78
C LEU A 141 14.21 -1.79 8.62
N GLU A 142 14.39 -2.24 7.37
CA GLU A 142 14.88 -3.58 7.05
C GLU A 142 16.30 -3.80 7.59
N LYS A 143 17.19 -2.82 7.48
CA LYS A 143 18.51 -2.86 8.12
C LYS A 143 18.42 -2.95 9.64
N LEU A 144 17.61 -2.10 10.28
CA LEU A 144 17.41 -2.15 11.73
C LEU A 144 16.92 -3.55 12.14
N TYR A 145 15.89 -4.08 11.46
CA TYR A 145 15.35 -5.40 11.75
C TYR A 145 16.43 -6.48 11.67
N ASN A 146 17.24 -6.49 10.60
CA ASN A 146 18.30 -7.48 10.39
C ASN A 146 19.46 -7.34 11.40
N GLU A 147 19.80 -6.12 11.81
CA GLU A 147 20.76 -5.88 12.88
C GLU A 147 20.25 -6.40 14.23
N LEU A 148 18.94 -6.27 14.51
CA LEU A 148 18.35 -6.79 15.74
C LEU A 148 18.21 -8.32 15.71
N SER A 149 17.74 -8.90 14.61
CA SER A 149 17.55 -10.34 14.47
C SER A 149 18.88 -11.10 14.51
N SER A 150 19.91 -10.58 13.84
CA SER A 150 21.24 -11.20 13.85
C SER A 150 21.84 -11.32 15.25
N LYS A 151 21.63 -10.33 16.13
CA LYS A 151 22.06 -10.39 17.54
C LYS A 151 21.36 -11.48 18.36
N ILE A 152 20.17 -11.92 17.95
CA ILE A 152 19.32 -12.83 18.72
C ILE A 152 19.48 -14.28 18.27
N ASP A 153 19.50 -14.52 16.96
CA ASP A 153 19.55 -15.87 16.40
C ASP A 153 20.37 -15.98 15.10
N ASN A 154 21.21 -14.99 14.80
CA ASN A 154 21.99 -14.91 13.55
C ASN A 154 21.12 -15.00 12.28
N SER A 155 19.84 -14.62 12.35
CA SER A 155 18.95 -14.60 11.19
C SER A 155 18.96 -13.25 10.47
N SER A 156 18.58 -13.30 9.20
CA SER A 156 18.25 -12.14 8.39
C SER A 156 16.96 -12.41 7.62
N ALA A 157 16.19 -11.35 7.38
CA ALA A 157 14.99 -11.37 6.57
C ALA A 157 15.14 -10.44 5.37
N TRP A 158 14.59 -10.87 4.25
CA TRP A 158 14.37 -10.04 3.08
C TRP A 158 12.88 -9.90 2.87
N PHE A 159 12.41 -8.65 2.76
CA PHE A 159 11.00 -8.36 2.52
C PHE A 159 10.73 -8.21 1.01
N ASP A 160 10.76 -9.31 0.23
CA ASP A 160 10.82 -9.30 -1.25
C ASP A 160 9.48 -9.49 -1.98
N ASN A 161 8.39 -9.57 -1.23
CA ASN A 161 7.06 -9.78 -1.81
C ASN A 161 6.54 -8.58 -2.63
N VAL A 162 7.30 -7.49 -2.65
CA VAL A 162 7.06 -6.27 -3.44
C VAL A 162 6.85 -6.59 -4.92
N GLU A 163 7.64 -7.49 -5.52
CA GLU A 163 7.52 -7.84 -6.94
C GLU A 163 6.25 -8.64 -7.24
N ASN A 164 5.86 -9.53 -6.35
CA ASN A 164 4.59 -10.25 -6.48
C ASN A 164 3.41 -9.28 -6.41
N ILE A 165 3.40 -8.35 -5.46
CA ILE A 165 2.34 -7.35 -5.32
C ILE A 165 2.25 -6.48 -6.58
N LYS A 166 3.39 -6.14 -7.18
CA LYS A 166 3.41 -5.41 -8.45
C LYS A 166 2.68 -6.14 -9.55
N ARG A 167 3.05 -7.40 -9.75
CA ARG A 167 2.41 -8.26 -10.74
C ARG A 167 0.92 -8.43 -10.46
N GLU A 168 0.51 -8.65 -9.21
CA GLU A 168 -0.90 -8.82 -8.86
C GLU A 168 -1.72 -7.55 -9.16
N ILE A 169 -1.20 -6.37 -8.84
CA ILE A 169 -1.87 -5.11 -9.14
C ILE A 169 -1.97 -4.89 -10.65
N GLU A 170 -0.93 -5.21 -11.42
CA GLU A 170 -0.98 -5.17 -12.89
C GLU A 170 -2.05 -6.12 -13.44
N LEU A 171 -2.16 -7.34 -12.91
CA LEU A 171 -3.20 -8.28 -13.29
C LEU A 171 -4.61 -7.74 -12.99
N VAL A 172 -4.79 -7.04 -11.86
CA VAL A 172 -6.07 -6.36 -11.55
C VAL A 172 -6.41 -5.34 -12.63
N TYR A 173 -5.47 -4.47 -13.03
CA TYR A 173 -5.70 -3.53 -14.13
C TYR A 173 -6.04 -4.24 -15.45
N MET A 174 -5.28 -5.27 -15.81
CA MET A 174 -5.51 -6.03 -17.04
C MET A 174 -6.88 -6.71 -17.06
N ASN A 175 -7.31 -7.27 -15.93
CA ASN A 175 -8.59 -7.96 -15.83
C ASN A 175 -9.77 -6.98 -15.87
N LEU A 176 -9.66 -5.83 -15.20
CA LEU A 176 -10.68 -4.78 -15.28
C LEU A 176 -10.83 -4.24 -16.70
N ASP A 177 -9.72 -4.03 -17.39
CA ASP A 177 -9.71 -3.57 -18.78
C ASP A 177 -10.32 -4.59 -19.74
N ARG A 178 -9.94 -5.88 -19.61
CA ARG A 178 -10.53 -6.97 -20.40
C ARG A 178 -12.03 -7.11 -20.17
N GLY A 179 -12.46 -7.07 -18.90
CA GLY A 179 -13.86 -7.12 -18.54
C GLY A 179 -14.65 -5.96 -19.16
N GLU A 180 -14.07 -4.76 -19.20
CA GLU A 180 -14.70 -3.61 -19.85
C GLU A 180 -14.82 -3.76 -21.36
N VAL A 181 -13.77 -4.26 -22.02
CA VAL A 181 -13.81 -4.52 -23.47
C VAL A 181 -14.94 -5.49 -23.81
N ILE A 182 -15.17 -6.51 -22.96
CA ILE A 182 -16.28 -7.45 -23.13
C ILE A 182 -17.63 -6.75 -22.91
N ARG A 183 -17.79 -6.02 -21.80
CA ARG A 183 -19.03 -5.29 -21.49
C ARG A 183 -19.44 -4.32 -22.60
N ARG A 184 -18.48 -3.60 -23.20
CA ARG A 184 -18.76 -2.70 -24.34
C ARG A 184 -19.26 -3.46 -25.56
N LYS A 185 -18.65 -4.60 -25.88
CA LYS A 185 -19.13 -5.47 -26.97
C LYS A 185 -20.55 -5.97 -26.72
N GLU A 186 -20.87 -6.34 -25.48
CA GLU A 186 -22.24 -6.78 -25.12
C GLU A 186 -23.26 -5.65 -25.32
N ILE A 187 -22.93 -4.42 -24.87
CA ILE A 187 -23.76 -3.24 -25.07
C ILE A 187 -23.90 -2.93 -26.58
N ASP A 188 -22.81 -2.97 -27.35
CA ASP A 188 -22.88 -2.73 -28.79
C ASP A 188 -23.78 -3.75 -29.50
N ILE A 189 -23.73 -5.03 -29.09
CA ILE A 189 -24.62 -6.09 -29.57
C ILE A 189 -26.08 -5.79 -29.18
N GLU A 190 -26.35 -5.42 -27.94
CA GLU A 190 -27.69 -5.07 -27.45
C GLU A 190 -28.27 -3.88 -28.22
N TRP A 191 -27.50 -2.80 -28.42
CA TRP A 191 -27.89 -1.65 -29.24
C TRP A 191 -28.13 -2.01 -30.71
N MET A 192 -27.35 -2.94 -31.27
CA MET A 192 -27.59 -3.46 -32.61
C MET A 192 -28.91 -4.25 -32.68
N TRP A 193 -29.23 -5.02 -31.65
CA TRP A 193 -30.48 -5.78 -31.57
C TRP A 193 -31.71 -4.89 -31.38
N GLU A 194 -31.60 -3.85 -30.56
CA GLU A 194 -32.68 -2.87 -30.35
C GLU A 194 -32.94 -2.00 -31.58
N LYS A 195 -31.90 -1.68 -32.36
CA LYS A 195 -32.03 -0.85 -33.57
C LYS A 195 -32.47 -1.63 -34.81
N ASP A 196 -32.24 -2.94 -34.88
CA ASP A 196 -32.51 -3.75 -36.07
C ASP A 196 -33.01 -5.16 -35.68
N SER A 197 -34.18 -5.22 -35.04
CA SER A 197 -34.80 -6.45 -34.55
C SER A 197 -35.06 -7.49 -35.66
N ASN A 198 -35.08 -7.06 -36.92
CA ASN A 198 -35.34 -7.92 -38.08
C ASN A 198 -34.09 -8.71 -38.54
N LYS A 199 -32.88 -8.39 -38.08
CA LYS A 199 -31.68 -9.20 -38.39
C LYS A 199 -31.66 -10.57 -37.70
N ILE A 200 -32.58 -10.81 -36.77
CA ILE A 200 -32.69 -12.08 -36.04
C ILE A 200 -33.37 -13.16 -36.90
N SER A 201 -34.21 -12.80 -37.87
CA SER A 201 -34.97 -13.79 -38.66
C SER A 201 -34.22 -14.41 -39.83
N ASP A 202 -33.08 -13.84 -40.23
CA ASP A 202 -32.43 -14.22 -41.50
C ASP A 202 -31.27 -15.21 -41.34
N ASN A 203 -30.96 -15.67 -40.12
CA ASN A 203 -29.87 -16.61 -39.83
C ASN A 203 -30.25 -17.76 -38.87
N ILE A 204 -31.50 -18.24 -38.91
CA ILE A 204 -31.86 -19.58 -38.39
C ILE A 204 -32.04 -20.55 -39.55
#